data_AF-A0A200H6P7-F1
#
_entry.id   AF-A0A200H6P7-F1
#
_cell.length_a   1.000
_cell.length_b   1.000
_cell.length_c   1.000
_cell.angle_alpha   90.00
_cell.angle_beta   90.00
_cell.angle_gamma   90.00
#
_symmetry.space_group_name_H-M   'P 1'
#
loop_
_entity.id
_entity.type
_entity.pdbx_description
1 polymer ?
#
loop_
_entity_poly.entity_id
_entity_poly.type
_entity_poly.pdbx_seq_one_letter_code
_entity_poly.pdbx_strand_id
1 'polypeptide(L)'
;MAALDNTARLKLESLFGMGGGYVLDLTNATFATFVRTSIGIDPYEKYGDDLSKAKLLRAIWEGESAAEVAKLNLDLLEHWRVTKLLAGSEPTPSEETLRQELIEYLTPMASAPSSAQQESGAPVTFTTEASVTANKIHIEIHEDIYNHIGQYLATGDYFHGVEESYKLVREKLREVTGKEKASDVFNNSAQSDAHYKALFGKAKPTTDAEADFFRGIGYLHLGVQHLRNEKAHTPATPMEPNLAIHYVSLASLAYDLITRYVSEDTINEIEAIVLAKRRGYRSASAFYRDFENGRWLQSLDLPVNLESSSVRKVLKKKWLDDADFTRSYDHSNVVLMQLELVATELTKDDIDRLLELPTVDSYGNDQQAGMLPFLEYIEQQYTDKLSAKAKRWMQERAER
;
A
#
# COMPACT_ATOMS: atom_id res chain seq x y z
N MET A 1 -5.28 -13.83 24.54
CA MET A 1 -5.72 -15.23 24.47
C MET A 1 -7.24 -15.24 24.38
N ALA A 2 -7.81 -15.98 23.45
CA ALA A 2 -9.25 -16.05 23.28
C ALA A 2 -9.70 -17.51 23.25
N ALA A 3 -10.42 -17.94 24.28
CA ALA A 3 -11.03 -19.25 24.28
C ALA A 3 -12.30 -19.20 23.40
N LEU A 4 -12.28 -19.87 22.24
CA LEU A 4 -13.51 -20.38 21.65
C LEU A 4 -14.28 -21.12 22.73
N ASP A 5 -15.58 -20.81 22.89
CA ASP A 5 -16.38 -21.52 23.89
C ASP A 5 -16.54 -23.00 23.53
N ASN A 6 -16.84 -23.82 24.54
CA ASN A 6 -16.90 -25.27 24.37
C ASN A 6 -17.98 -25.71 23.37
N THR A 7 -19.03 -24.91 23.16
CA THR A 7 -20.10 -25.20 22.19
C THR A 7 -19.61 -24.94 20.77
N ALA A 8 -18.95 -23.79 20.54
CA ALA A 8 -18.33 -23.47 19.26
C ALA A 8 -17.24 -24.50 18.88
N ARG A 9 -16.38 -24.88 19.84
CA ARG A 9 -15.39 -25.96 19.66
C ARG A 9 -16.06 -27.27 19.22
N LEU A 10 -17.10 -27.74 19.93
CA LEU A 10 -17.81 -28.98 19.57
C LEU A 10 -18.44 -28.93 18.17
N LYS A 11 -19.03 -27.79 17.77
CA LYS A 11 -19.60 -27.60 16.43
C LYS A 11 -18.53 -27.65 15.33
N LEU A 12 -17.41 -26.95 15.53
CA LEU A 12 -16.26 -26.95 14.61
C LEU A 12 -15.65 -28.35 14.49
N GLU A 13 -15.42 -29.05 15.61
CA GLU A 13 -14.89 -30.42 15.60
C GLU A 13 -15.80 -31.41 14.88
N SER A 14 -17.12 -31.21 14.98
CA SER A 14 -18.11 -32.01 14.26
C SER A 14 -18.09 -31.75 12.75
N LEU A 15 -18.12 -30.49 12.31
CA LEU A 15 -18.10 -30.15 10.87
C LEU A 15 -16.76 -30.50 10.20
N PHE A 16 -15.64 -30.33 10.92
CA PHE A 16 -14.30 -30.59 10.39
C PHE A 16 -13.84 -32.06 10.52
N GLY A 17 -14.66 -32.94 11.11
CA GLY A 17 -14.33 -34.38 11.25
C GLY A 17 -13.18 -34.67 12.21
N MET A 18 -12.98 -33.82 13.23
CA MET A 18 -11.77 -33.83 14.08
C MET A 18 -11.66 -35.00 15.07
N GLY A 19 -12.72 -35.80 15.22
CA GLY A 19 -12.75 -36.97 16.12
C GLY A 19 -11.69 -38.04 15.79
N GLY A 20 -11.27 -38.14 14.53
CA GLY A 20 -10.23 -39.08 14.08
C GLY A 20 -8.80 -38.51 14.08
N GLY A 21 -8.58 -37.26 14.51
CA GLY A 21 -7.28 -36.58 14.39
C GLY A 21 -7.05 -35.85 13.06
N TYR A 22 -7.97 -35.99 12.11
CA TYR A 22 -7.97 -35.30 10.82
C TYR A 22 -8.58 -33.89 10.93
N VAL A 23 -8.45 -33.09 9.87
CA VAL A 23 -9.16 -31.82 9.69
C VAL A 23 -9.55 -31.80 8.22
N LEU A 24 -10.85 -31.94 7.93
CA LEU A 24 -11.38 -32.08 6.57
C LEU A 24 -10.66 -33.18 5.78
N ASP A 25 -10.61 -33.02 4.46
CA ASP A 25 -9.86 -33.82 3.48
C ASP A 25 -8.37 -33.44 3.36
N LEU A 26 -7.88 -32.55 4.24
CA LEU A 26 -6.53 -32.00 4.11
C LEU A 26 -5.43 -33.01 4.47
N THR A 27 -4.41 -33.10 3.60
CA THR A 27 -3.13 -33.73 3.90
C THR A 27 -2.35 -32.89 4.92
N ASN A 28 -1.26 -33.41 5.49
CA ASN A 28 -0.46 -32.63 6.44
C ASN A 28 0.19 -31.40 5.75
N ALA A 29 0.69 -31.56 4.53
CA ALA A 29 1.25 -30.47 3.73
C ALA A 29 0.19 -29.44 3.33
N THR A 30 -0.97 -29.87 2.81
CA THR A 30 -2.03 -28.91 2.44
C THR A 30 -2.64 -28.20 3.65
N PHE A 31 -2.69 -28.84 4.82
CA PHE A 31 -3.05 -28.17 6.07
C PHE A 31 -2.01 -27.12 6.50
N ALA A 32 -0.70 -27.41 6.40
CA ALA A 32 0.35 -26.43 6.68
C ALA A 32 0.23 -25.21 5.77
N THR A 33 0.07 -25.43 4.46
CA THR A 33 -0.15 -24.35 3.47
C THR A 33 -1.42 -23.57 3.77
N PHE A 34 -2.55 -24.24 4.08
CA PHE A 34 -3.81 -23.58 4.38
C PHE A 34 -3.69 -22.64 5.59
N VAL A 35 -3.12 -23.13 6.70
CA VAL A 35 -2.89 -22.33 7.91
C VAL A 35 -1.93 -21.17 7.63
N ARG A 36 -0.86 -21.39 6.87
CA ARG A 36 0.10 -20.34 6.47
C ARG A 36 -0.55 -19.27 5.59
N THR A 37 -1.41 -19.64 4.64
CA THR A 37 -2.14 -18.70 3.78
C THR A 37 -3.22 -17.92 4.54
N SER A 38 -3.92 -18.58 5.48
CA SER A 38 -4.97 -17.93 6.27
C SER A 38 -4.42 -16.98 7.32
N ILE A 39 -3.48 -17.44 8.17
CA ILE A 39 -3.02 -16.70 9.37
C ILE A 39 -1.49 -16.56 9.48
N GLY A 40 -0.72 -16.84 8.42
CA GLY A 40 0.71 -16.49 8.34
C GLY A 40 1.67 -17.38 9.13
N ILE A 41 1.22 -18.44 9.79
CA ILE A 41 2.06 -19.36 10.59
C ILE A 41 2.23 -20.72 9.90
N ASP A 42 3.35 -21.40 10.13
CA ASP A 42 3.41 -22.85 9.93
C ASP A 42 3.03 -23.56 11.25
N PRO A 43 1.97 -24.39 11.26
CA PRO A 43 1.53 -25.05 12.49
C PRO A 43 2.53 -26.10 12.99
N TYR A 44 3.27 -26.77 12.11
CA TYR A 44 4.20 -27.83 12.49
C TYR A 44 5.50 -27.24 13.05
N GLU A 45 6.00 -26.14 12.46
CA GLU A 45 7.17 -25.42 13.01
C GLU A 45 6.87 -24.78 14.38
N LYS A 46 5.64 -24.27 14.57
CA LYS A 46 5.26 -23.52 15.79
C LYS A 46 4.84 -24.42 16.96
N TYR A 47 4.20 -25.56 16.69
CA TYR A 47 3.59 -26.40 17.72
C TYR A 47 4.12 -27.85 17.81
N GLY A 48 4.95 -28.29 16.85
CA GLY A 48 5.53 -29.63 16.82
C GLY A 48 5.05 -30.48 15.64
N ASP A 49 5.95 -31.28 15.08
CA ASP A 49 5.70 -32.15 13.92
C ASP A 49 5.11 -33.52 14.29
N ASP A 50 5.12 -33.88 15.58
CA ASP A 50 4.55 -35.11 16.16
C ASP A 50 3.03 -35.04 16.39
N LEU A 51 2.44 -33.85 16.30
CA LEU A 51 1.02 -33.62 16.54
C LEU A 51 0.15 -33.89 15.30
N SER A 52 -1.02 -34.50 15.53
CA SER A 52 -2.03 -34.63 14.47
C SER A 52 -2.66 -33.28 14.11
N LYS A 53 -3.15 -33.11 12.88
CA LYS A 53 -3.81 -31.86 12.44
C LYS A 53 -4.88 -31.36 13.41
N ALA A 54 -5.69 -32.26 13.98
CA ALA A 54 -6.70 -31.85 14.96
C ALA A 54 -6.12 -31.42 16.31
N LYS A 55 -4.93 -31.91 16.71
CA LYS A 55 -4.20 -31.39 17.88
C LYS A 55 -3.56 -30.04 17.57
N LEU A 56 -2.98 -29.87 16.38
CA LEU A 56 -2.44 -28.60 15.91
C LEU A 56 -3.52 -27.52 15.83
N LEU A 57 -4.70 -27.83 15.26
CA LEU A 57 -5.81 -26.87 15.19
C LEU A 57 -6.33 -26.48 16.59
N ARG A 58 -6.37 -27.42 17.55
CA ARG A 58 -6.66 -27.09 18.96
C ARG A 58 -5.57 -26.23 19.60
N ALA A 59 -4.29 -26.49 19.31
CA ALA A 59 -3.18 -25.68 19.79
C ALA A 59 -3.22 -24.24 19.21
N ILE A 60 -3.66 -24.07 17.97
CA ILE A 60 -3.98 -22.77 17.36
C ILE A 60 -5.12 -22.09 18.12
N TRP A 61 -6.22 -22.80 18.39
CA TRP A 61 -7.37 -22.30 19.16
C TRP A 61 -7.04 -21.89 20.60
N GLU A 62 -5.88 -22.28 21.12
CA GLU A 62 -5.43 -21.97 22.48
C GLU A 62 -4.25 -20.97 22.51
N GLY A 63 -3.42 -20.95 21.46
CA GLY A 63 -2.22 -20.11 21.38
C GLY A 63 -2.35 -18.80 20.61
N GLU A 64 -3.24 -18.70 19.61
CA GLU A 64 -3.35 -17.51 18.75
C GLU A 64 -4.40 -16.49 19.24
N SER A 65 -4.54 -15.37 18.53
CA SER A 65 -5.54 -14.34 18.85
C SER A 65 -6.97 -14.74 18.45
N ALA A 66 -7.97 -14.04 19.02
CA ALA A 66 -9.38 -14.23 18.68
C ALA A 66 -9.64 -14.10 17.16
N ALA A 67 -8.98 -13.12 16.53
CA ALA A 67 -9.18 -12.79 15.13
C ALA A 67 -8.51 -13.82 14.20
N GLU A 68 -7.29 -14.28 14.52
CA GLU A 68 -6.63 -15.35 13.76
C GLU A 68 -7.40 -16.67 13.89
N VAL A 69 -7.81 -17.04 15.11
CA VAL A 69 -8.65 -18.22 15.35
C VAL A 69 -9.98 -18.10 14.61
N ALA A 70 -10.64 -16.93 14.63
CA ALA A 70 -11.89 -16.72 13.91
C ALA A 70 -11.71 -16.79 12.39
N LYS A 71 -10.70 -16.10 11.83
CA LYS A 71 -10.39 -16.11 10.41
C LYS A 71 -10.09 -17.52 9.91
N LEU A 72 -9.20 -18.26 10.57
CA LEU A 72 -8.85 -19.63 10.17
C LEU A 72 -10.06 -20.55 10.18
N ASN A 73 -10.92 -20.45 11.21
CA ASN A 73 -12.12 -21.28 11.27
C ASN A 73 -13.18 -20.86 10.22
N LEU A 74 -13.32 -19.57 9.89
CA LEU A 74 -14.19 -19.10 8.81
C LEU A 74 -13.69 -19.60 7.44
N ASP A 75 -12.39 -19.48 7.17
CA ASP A 75 -11.76 -19.99 5.93
C ASP A 75 -11.96 -21.52 5.82
N LEU A 76 -11.80 -22.27 6.92
CA LEU A 76 -12.06 -23.72 6.96
C LEU A 76 -13.54 -24.08 6.77
N LEU A 77 -14.48 -23.28 7.27
CA LEU A 77 -15.93 -23.48 7.06
C LEU A 77 -16.32 -23.24 5.59
N GLU A 78 -15.69 -22.27 4.93
CA GLU A 78 -15.88 -22.04 3.49
C GLU A 78 -15.23 -23.15 2.66
N HIS A 79 -14.01 -23.59 2.99
CA HIS A 79 -13.38 -24.76 2.37
C HIS A 79 -14.26 -26.00 2.50
N TRP A 80 -14.78 -26.29 3.69
CA TRP A 80 -15.73 -27.39 3.93
C TRP A 80 -16.96 -27.30 3.02
N ARG A 81 -17.56 -26.09 2.90
CA ARG A 81 -18.74 -25.85 2.06
C ARG A 81 -18.44 -26.08 0.59
N VAL A 82 -17.34 -25.54 0.09
CA VAL A 82 -16.89 -25.68 -1.30
C VAL A 82 -16.56 -27.14 -1.63
N THR A 83 -15.81 -27.84 -0.78
CA THR A 83 -15.50 -29.27 -0.97
C THR A 83 -16.76 -30.14 -1.01
N LYS A 84 -17.76 -29.88 -0.15
CA LYS A 84 -19.05 -30.59 -0.21
C LYS A 84 -19.79 -30.37 -1.53
N LEU A 85 -19.89 -29.12 -1.99
CA LEU A 85 -20.54 -28.78 -3.26
C LEU A 85 -19.82 -29.40 -4.46
N LEU A 86 -18.49 -29.38 -4.47
CA LEU A 86 -17.67 -30.02 -5.51
C LEU A 86 -17.80 -31.55 -5.52
N ALA A 87 -18.03 -32.17 -4.36
CA ALA A 87 -18.33 -33.60 -4.23
C ALA A 87 -19.77 -33.99 -4.65
N GLY A 88 -20.59 -33.02 -5.10
CA GLY A 88 -21.99 -33.27 -5.46
C GLY A 88 -22.91 -33.54 -4.26
N SER A 89 -22.47 -33.15 -3.06
CA SER A 89 -23.22 -33.34 -1.81
C SER A 89 -23.63 -31.97 -1.24
N GLU A 90 -24.93 -31.72 -1.10
CA GLU A 90 -25.39 -30.51 -0.42
C GLU A 90 -25.20 -30.64 1.11
N PRO A 91 -24.84 -29.55 1.81
CA PRO A 91 -24.97 -29.48 3.26
C PRO A 91 -26.38 -29.86 3.70
N THR A 92 -26.51 -30.74 4.70
CA THR A 92 -27.83 -31.00 5.29
C THR A 92 -28.34 -29.74 6.00
N PRO A 93 -29.66 -29.53 6.12
CA PRO A 93 -30.21 -28.34 6.79
C PRO A 93 -29.67 -28.11 8.22
N SER A 94 -29.35 -29.20 8.92
CA SER A 94 -28.71 -29.16 10.24
C SER A 94 -27.25 -28.70 10.18
N GLU A 95 -26.45 -29.20 9.23
CA GLU A 95 -25.08 -28.72 9.04
C GLU A 95 -25.03 -27.26 8.57
N GLU A 96 -25.98 -26.85 7.72
CA GLU A 96 -26.13 -25.46 7.25
C GLU A 96 -26.44 -24.52 8.43
N THR A 97 -27.34 -24.94 9.32
CA THR A 97 -27.67 -24.20 10.55
C THR A 97 -26.45 -24.11 11.48
N LEU A 98 -25.72 -25.20 11.67
CA LEU A 98 -24.48 -25.20 12.45
C LEU A 98 -23.40 -24.29 11.83
N ARG A 99 -23.26 -24.27 10.50
CA ARG A 99 -22.34 -23.34 9.81
C ARG A 99 -22.76 -21.90 10.01
N GLN A 100 -24.05 -21.59 9.86
CA GLN A 100 -24.58 -20.24 10.02
C GLN A 100 -24.41 -19.71 11.45
N GLU A 101 -24.75 -20.52 12.47
CA GLU A 101 -24.51 -20.17 13.88
C GLU A 101 -23.01 -19.95 14.19
N LEU A 102 -22.12 -20.72 13.54
CA LEU A 102 -20.67 -20.52 13.67
C LEU A 102 -20.18 -19.27 12.94
N ILE A 103 -20.73 -18.94 11.77
CA ILE A 103 -20.42 -17.70 11.05
C ILE A 103 -20.86 -16.51 11.90
N GLU A 104 -22.08 -16.51 12.45
CA GLU A 104 -22.59 -15.44 13.31
C GLU A 104 -21.78 -15.29 14.61
N TYR A 105 -21.21 -16.38 15.13
CA TYR A 105 -20.31 -16.35 16.29
C TYR A 105 -18.89 -15.86 15.96
N LEU A 106 -18.30 -16.33 14.86
CA LEU A 106 -16.91 -16.06 14.49
C LEU A 106 -16.74 -14.72 13.75
N THR A 107 -17.72 -14.28 12.97
CA THR A 107 -17.69 -12.99 12.26
C THR A 107 -17.41 -11.82 13.21
N PRO A 108 -18.13 -11.60 14.33
CA PRO A 108 -17.79 -10.51 15.26
C PRO A 108 -16.46 -10.72 15.99
N MET A 109 -15.90 -11.93 16.02
CA MET A 109 -14.54 -12.18 16.54
C MET A 109 -13.44 -11.84 15.51
N ALA A 110 -13.73 -12.02 14.21
CA ALA A 110 -12.88 -11.58 13.10
C ALA A 110 -13.03 -10.07 12.80
N SER A 111 -14.20 -9.49 13.08
CA SER A 111 -14.53 -8.06 12.91
C SER A 111 -14.38 -7.22 14.18
N ALA A 112 -14.00 -7.83 15.32
CA ALA A 112 -13.50 -7.08 16.47
C ALA A 112 -12.26 -6.30 16.02
N PRO A 113 -12.10 -5.02 16.40
CA PRO A 113 -11.23 -4.10 15.68
C PRO A 113 -9.73 -4.46 15.78
N SER A 114 -9.25 -5.21 14.80
CA SER A 114 -8.13 -4.72 14.00
C SER A 114 -8.61 -3.45 13.30
N SER A 115 -8.07 -2.30 13.71
CA SER A 115 -8.75 -1.01 13.57
C SER A 115 -8.49 -0.30 12.23
N ALA A 116 -9.41 -0.45 11.27
CA ALA A 116 -9.66 0.40 10.08
C ALA A 116 -10.86 -0.21 9.30
N GLN A 117 -11.77 0.47 8.59
CA GLN A 117 -12.05 1.88 8.23
C GLN A 117 -13.47 1.91 7.56
N GLN A 118 -14.18 3.00 7.20
CA GLN A 118 -14.03 4.47 7.28
C GLN A 118 -15.44 5.12 7.15
N GLU A 119 -15.70 6.30 7.72
CA GLU A 119 -16.54 7.40 7.15
C GLU A 119 -16.40 8.64 8.08
N SER A 120 -16.25 9.90 7.65
CA SER A 120 -16.07 10.47 6.31
C SER A 120 -15.33 11.82 6.40
N GLY A 121 -14.69 12.28 5.31
CA GLY A 121 -14.28 13.68 5.12
C GLY A 121 -12.80 14.04 5.37
N ALA A 122 -12.12 14.43 4.29
CA ALA A 122 -10.77 15.02 4.21
C ALA A 122 -9.55 14.17 4.62
N PRO A 123 -8.34 14.60 4.23
CA PRO A 123 -7.89 14.80 2.86
C PRO A 123 -7.43 13.47 2.25
N VAL A 124 -6.94 13.51 1.00
CA VAL A 124 -6.25 12.40 0.32
C VAL A 124 -5.28 11.65 1.25
N THR A 125 -5.59 10.39 1.53
CA THR A 125 -4.70 9.46 2.25
C THR A 125 -4.04 8.49 1.28
N PHE A 126 -2.73 8.40 1.36
CA PHE A 126 -1.90 7.53 0.53
C PHE A 126 -1.95 6.09 1.05
N THR A 127 -2.01 5.12 0.14
CA THR A 127 -1.98 3.69 0.47
C THR A 127 -0.56 3.20 0.65
N THR A 128 -0.23 2.80 1.88
CA THR A 128 0.87 1.91 2.27
C THR A 128 0.30 0.85 3.20
N GLU A 129 0.84 -0.37 3.22
CA GLU A 129 0.27 -1.51 3.97
C GLU A 129 0.59 -1.41 5.48
N ALA A 130 -0.04 -0.45 6.15
CA ALA A 130 -0.03 -0.36 7.60
C ALA A 130 -0.98 -1.40 8.21
N SER A 131 -0.46 -2.27 9.08
CA SER A 131 -1.29 -3.22 9.84
C SER A 131 -0.95 -3.19 11.34
N VAL A 132 -1.96 -3.46 12.17
CA VAL A 132 -1.81 -3.55 13.63
C VAL A 132 -2.26 -4.94 14.07
N THR A 133 -1.31 -5.75 14.54
CA THR A 133 -1.58 -7.13 14.99
C THR A 133 -1.15 -7.27 16.44
N ALA A 134 -2.14 -7.44 17.32
CA ALA A 134 -1.98 -7.41 18.78
C ALA A 134 -1.29 -6.12 19.28
N ASN A 135 -0.04 -6.19 19.73
CA ASN A 135 0.75 -5.03 20.17
C ASN A 135 1.82 -4.60 19.17
N LYS A 136 1.83 -5.17 17.96
CA LYS A 136 2.80 -4.86 16.90
C LYS A 136 2.15 -3.94 15.88
N ILE A 137 2.86 -2.87 15.55
CA ILE A 137 2.55 -1.98 14.43
C ILE A 137 3.51 -2.37 13.30
N HIS A 138 2.97 -2.82 12.18
CA HIS A 138 3.70 -2.91 10.93
C HIS A 138 3.39 -1.67 10.11
N ILE A 139 4.43 -0.95 9.72
CA ILE A 139 4.37 0.25 8.89
C ILE A 139 5.55 0.21 7.93
N GLU A 140 5.29 0.61 6.69
CA GLU A 140 6.35 0.84 5.71
C GLU A 140 7.16 2.09 6.10
N ILE A 141 8.48 1.97 6.03
CA ILE A 141 9.39 3.12 6.10
C ILE A 141 9.28 3.87 4.76
N HIS A 142 9.26 5.21 4.79
CA HIS A 142 9.21 6.00 3.56
C HIS A 142 10.35 5.61 2.62
N GLU A 143 10.09 5.35 1.33
CA GLU A 143 11.09 4.72 0.45
C GLU A 143 12.39 5.53 0.36
N ASP A 144 12.30 6.86 0.21
CA ASP A 144 13.49 7.73 0.16
C ASP A 144 14.35 7.61 1.43
N ILE A 145 13.71 7.46 2.60
CA ILE A 145 14.39 7.21 3.89
C ILE A 145 15.00 5.82 3.89
N TYR A 146 14.24 4.78 3.50
CA TYR A 146 14.72 3.39 3.48
C TYR A 146 15.89 3.19 2.50
N ASN A 147 15.83 3.77 1.31
CA ASN A 147 16.88 3.72 0.30
C ASN A 147 18.17 4.36 0.81
N HIS A 148 18.08 5.44 1.61
CA HIS A 148 19.23 6.08 2.24
C HIS A 148 19.80 5.27 3.41
N ILE A 149 18.94 4.64 4.24
CA ILE A 149 19.38 4.03 5.51
C ILE A 149 19.43 2.49 5.53
N GLY A 150 18.95 1.82 4.50
CA GLY A 150 18.72 0.36 4.49
C GLY A 150 19.97 -0.46 4.78
N GLN A 151 21.15 0.00 4.34
CA GLN A 151 22.44 -0.62 4.66
C GLN A 151 22.73 -0.66 6.16
N TYR A 152 22.36 0.38 6.91
CA TYR A 152 22.55 0.46 8.36
C TYR A 152 21.58 -0.47 9.10
N LEU A 153 20.32 -0.55 8.64
CA LEU A 153 19.33 -1.47 9.19
C LEU A 153 19.73 -2.94 8.97
N ALA A 154 20.25 -3.28 7.79
CA ALA A 154 20.72 -4.63 7.44
C ALA A 154 21.99 -5.06 8.20
N THR A 155 22.84 -4.11 8.59
CA THR A 155 24.08 -4.35 9.35
C THR A 155 23.91 -4.26 10.87
N GLY A 156 22.72 -3.85 11.35
CA GLY A 156 22.44 -3.63 12.76
C GLY A 156 23.01 -2.31 13.31
N ASP A 157 23.52 -1.42 12.45
CA ASP A 157 24.06 -0.10 12.82
C ASP A 157 22.94 0.94 12.97
N TYR A 158 22.02 0.63 13.89
CA TYR A 158 20.81 1.42 14.11
C TYR A 158 21.08 2.87 14.49
N PHE A 159 22.21 3.17 15.15
CA PHE A 159 22.57 4.52 15.57
C PHE A 159 22.77 5.43 14.35
N HIS A 160 23.65 5.03 13.42
CA HIS A 160 23.87 5.78 12.19
C HIS A 160 22.64 5.75 11.28
N GLY A 161 21.88 4.64 11.22
CA GLY A 161 20.62 4.58 10.49
C GLY A 161 19.61 5.65 10.91
N VAL A 162 19.47 5.91 12.22
CA VAL A 162 18.61 7.01 12.71
C VAL A 162 19.24 8.38 12.44
N GLU A 163 20.54 8.56 12.67
CA GLU A 163 21.21 9.84 12.40
C GLU A 163 21.07 10.27 10.93
N GLU A 164 21.29 9.33 10.00
CA GLU A 164 21.13 9.51 8.56
C GLU A 164 19.67 9.77 8.16
N SER A 165 18.69 9.09 8.79
CA SER A 165 17.27 9.39 8.55
C SER A 165 16.92 10.85 8.87
N TYR A 166 17.48 11.40 9.95
CA TYR A 166 17.26 12.81 10.33
C TYR A 166 18.08 13.80 9.50
N LYS A 167 19.24 13.40 8.96
CA LYS A 167 19.95 14.20 7.96
C LYS A 167 19.10 14.31 6.69
N LEU A 168 18.51 13.22 6.20
CA LEU A 168 17.69 13.21 5.00
C LEU A 168 16.41 14.07 5.14
N VAL A 169 15.73 14.03 6.29
CA VAL A 169 14.60 14.94 6.58
C VAL A 169 15.00 16.42 6.49
N ARG A 170 16.16 16.76 7.07
CA ARG A 170 16.68 18.14 7.05
C ARG A 170 17.16 18.58 5.67
N GLU A 171 17.71 17.65 4.89
CA GLU A 171 18.08 17.88 3.50
C GLU A 171 16.84 18.12 2.64
N LYS A 172 15.79 17.30 2.75
CA LYS A 172 14.53 17.54 2.02
C LYS A 172 13.88 18.87 2.42
N LEU A 173 13.92 19.24 3.70
CA LEU A 173 13.48 20.57 4.14
C LEU A 173 14.31 21.69 3.49
N ARG A 174 15.63 21.49 3.33
CA ARG A 174 16.52 22.43 2.62
C ARG A 174 16.17 22.56 1.14
N GLU A 175 15.88 21.46 0.46
CA GLU A 175 15.48 21.47 -0.95
C GLU A 175 14.17 22.23 -1.17
N VAL A 176 13.15 22.01 -0.32
CA VAL A 176 11.83 22.65 -0.46
C VAL A 176 11.84 24.12 -0.04
N THR A 177 12.66 24.52 0.94
CA THR A 177 12.58 25.85 1.56
C THR A 177 13.82 26.74 1.37
N GLY A 178 14.93 26.17 0.89
CA GLY A 178 16.25 26.80 0.93
C GLY A 178 16.90 26.84 2.32
N LYS A 179 16.32 26.18 3.34
CA LYS A 179 16.77 26.22 4.74
C LYS A 179 16.84 24.81 5.36
N GLU A 180 18.02 24.41 5.81
CA GLU A 180 18.28 23.11 6.44
C GLU A 180 17.78 23.02 7.91
N LYS A 181 17.62 24.19 8.56
CA LYS A 181 17.19 24.27 9.96
C LYS A 181 15.69 24.52 10.05
N ALA A 182 14.99 23.65 10.76
CA ALA A 182 13.57 23.81 11.07
C ALA A 182 13.27 25.13 11.80
N SER A 183 14.18 25.61 12.66
CA SER A 183 14.07 26.91 13.33
C SER A 183 14.09 28.10 12.37
N ASP A 184 14.75 27.96 11.22
CA ASP A 184 14.89 29.04 10.24
C ASP A 184 13.68 29.06 9.27
N VAL A 185 12.99 27.91 9.12
CA VAL A 185 11.75 27.77 8.35
C VAL A 185 10.53 28.19 9.17
N PHE A 186 10.33 27.52 10.31
CA PHE A 186 9.08 27.55 11.09
C PHE A 186 9.12 28.51 12.28
N ASN A 187 10.30 29.05 12.63
CA ASN A 187 10.60 29.70 13.91
C ASN A 187 10.42 28.80 15.14
N ASN A 188 10.93 29.21 16.31
CA ASN A 188 10.93 28.40 17.53
C ASN A 188 9.53 28.14 18.14
N SER A 189 8.50 28.88 17.74
CA SER A 189 7.10 28.65 18.13
C SER A 189 6.27 27.93 17.07
N ALA A 190 6.90 27.50 15.97
CA ALA A 190 6.25 26.91 14.79
C ALA A 190 5.13 27.79 14.19
N GLN A 191 5.36 29.12 14.18
CA GLN A 191 4.38 30.13 13.75
C GLN A 191 4.78 30.87 12.46
N SER A 192 5.96 30.60 11.89
CA SER A 192 6.41 31.23 10.64
C SER A 192 5.70 30.60 9.45
N ASP A 193 5.00 31.44 8.67
CA ASP A 193 4.29 31.07 7.45
C ASP A 193 5.09 31.34 6.16
N ALA A 194 6.30 31.89 6.28
CA ALA A 194 7.12 32.35 5.17
C ALA A 194 7.37 31.28 4.08
N HIS A 195 7.35 29.99 4.46
CA HIS A 195 7.56 28.85 3.57
C HIS A 195 6.30 27.99 3.35
N TYR A 196 5.14 28.36 3.90
CA TYR A 196 3.91 27.55 3.77
C TYR A 196 3.46 27.37 2.31
N LYS A 197 3.69 28.35 1.41
CA LYS A 197 3.38 28.16 -0.01
C LYS A 197 4.21 27.02 -0.64
N ALA A 198 5.48 26.88 -0.26
CA ALA A 198 6.35 25.82 -0.79
C ALA A 198 6.01 24.46 -0.18
N LEU A 199 5.74 24.41 1.13
CA LEU A 199 5.49 23.18 1.88
C LEU A 199 4.06 22.63 1.72
N PHE A 200 3.07 23.51 1.55
CA PHE A 200 1.64 23.19 1.65
C PHE A 200 0.78 23.83 0.55
N GLY A 201 1.39 24.50 -0.44
CA GLY A 201 0.70 25.15 -1.57
C GLY A 201 0.02 26.47 -1.28
N LYS A 202 -0.22 26.79 -0.01
CA LYS A 202 -0.96 27.99 0.42
C LYS A 202 -0.07 28.87 1.28
N ALA A 203 -0.10 30.18 1.04
CA ALA A 203 0.60 31.15 1.89
C ALA A 203 -0.02 31.30 3.29
N LYS A 204 -1.28 30.86 3.49
CA LYS A 204 -2.03 30.92 4.74
C LYS A 204 -2.95 29.70 4.85
N PRO A 205 -3.21 29.18 6.07
CA PRO A 205 -4.31 28.24 6.31
C PRO A 205 -5.66 28.94 6.11
N THR A 206 -6.67 28.16 5.74
CA THR A 206 -8.06 28.59 5.50
C THR A 206 -9.00 28.27 6.67
N THR A 207 -8.56 27.43 7.61
CA THR A 207 -9.28 27.06 8.83
C THR A 207 -8.32 26.94 10.01
N ASP A 208 -8.83 27.05 11.23
CA ASP A 208 -8.01 26.88 12.45
C ASP A 208 -7.40 25.47 12.54
N ALA A 209 -8.14 24.44 12.09
CA ALA A 209 -7.64 23.06 12.02
C ALA A 209 -6.46 22.91 11.05
N GLU A 210 -6.49 23.59 9.90
CA GLU A 210 -5.36 23.63 8.95
C GLU A 210 -4.17 24.42 9.53
N ALA A 211 -4.44 25.48 10.31
CA ALA A 211 -3.40 26.25 11.01
C ALA A 211 -2.68 25.43 12.08
N ASP A 212 -3.42 24.69 12.91
CA ASP A 212 -2.86 23.78 13.91
C ASP A 212 -2.12 22.60 13.27
N PHE A 213 -2.60 22.08 12.13
CA PHE A 213 -1.90 21.05 11.36
C PHE A 213 -0.53 21.53 10.84
N PHE A 214 -0.47 22.69 10.17
CA PHE A 214 0.79 23.27 9.69
C PHE A 214 1.77 23.55 10.83
N ARG A 215 1.27 24.06 11.96
CA ARG A 215 2.06 24.29 13.18
C ARG A 215 2.55 22.99 13.81
N GLY A 216 1.74 21.92 13.77
CA GLY A 216 2.13 20.57 14.18
C GLY A 216 3.31 20.02 13.38
N ILE A 217 3.29 20.21 12.05
CA ILE A 217 4.41 19.85 11.16
C ILE A 217 5.67 20.64 11.52
N GLY A 218 5.53 21.94 11.83
CA GLY A 218 6.65 22.76 12.31
C GLY A 218 7.26 22.24 13.61
N TYR A 219 6.44 21.89 14.61
CA TYR A 219 6.92 21.29 15.86
C TYR A 219 7.58 19.92 15.66
N LEU A 220 7.05 19.09 14.75
CA LEU A 220 7.67 17.81 14.39
C LEU A 220 9.09 18.01 13.83
N HIS A 221 9.28 18.98 12.93
CA HIS A 221 10.59 19.31 12.36
C HIS A 221 11.56 19.93 13.37
N LEU A 222 11.06 20.76 14.30
CA LEU A 222 11.85 21.22 15.45
C LEU A 222 12.29 20.05 16.33
N GLY A 223 11.40 19.08 16.58
CA GLY A 223 11.71 17.84 17.29
C GLY A 223 12.82 17.05 16.62
N VAL A 224 12.71 16.77 15.32
CA VAL A 224 13.75 16.12 14.51
C VAL A 224 15.07 16.90 14.58
N GLN A 225 15.04 18.23 14.46
CA GLN A 225 16.23 19.08 14.59
C GLN A 225 16.93 18.90 15.94
N HIS A 226 16.19 18.90 17.05
CA HIS A 226 16.77 18.75 18.38
C HIS A 226 17.26 17.33 18.67
N LEU A 227 16.52 16.29 18.27
CA LEU A 227 16.94 14.88 18.40
C LEU A 227 18.19 14.58 17.57
N ARG A 228 18.29 15.14 16.35
CA ARG A 228 19.51 15.04 15.51
C ARG A 228 20.70 15.76 16.15
N ASN A 229 20.48 16.90 16.79
CA ASN A 229 21.56 17.64 17.44
C ASN A 229 22.10 16.91 18.68
N GLU A 230 21.26 16.19 19.43
CA GLU A 230 21.71 15.29 20.50
C GLU A 230 22.64 14.21 19.92
N LYS A 231 22.18 13.47 18.91
CA LYS A 231 22.96 12.39 18.27
C LYS A 231 24.27 12.87 17.63
N ALA A 232 24.31 14.09 17.10
CA ALA A 232 25.53 14.69 16.55
C ALA A 232 26.55 15.16 17.62
N HIS A 233 26.19 15.15 18.90
CA HIS A 233 27.05 15.53 20.03
C HIS A 233 27.34 14.38 21.01
N THR A 234 26.67 13.23 20.84
CA THR A 234 26.88 12.00 21.62
C THR A 234 27.64 10.97 20.78
N PRO A 235 28.68 10.29 21.30
CA PRO A 235 29.34 9.19 20.59
C PRO A 235 28.35 8.07 20.22
N ALA A 236 28.60 7.37 19.11
CA ALA A 236 27.78 6.23 18.69
C ALA A 236 27.68 5.19 19.82
N THR A 237 26.44 4.87 20.20
CA THR A 237 26.12 3.93 21.27
C THR A 237 25.20 2.83 20.75
N PRO A 238 25.27 1.60 21.31
CA PRO A 238 24.33 0.54 20.96
C PRO A 238 22.90 1.00 21.21
N MET A 239 22.06 0.96 20.18
CA MET A 239 20.66 1.34 20.25
C MET A 239 19.77 0.12 20.04
N GLU A 240 18.70 0.03 20.84
CA GLU A 240 17.74 -1.06 20.76
C GLU A 240 16.93 -0.97 19.45
N PRO A 241 16.66 -2.09 18.74
CA PRO A 241 16.05 -2.06 17.41
C PRO A 241 14.65 -1.41 17.37
N ASN A 242 13.76 -1.66 18.33
CA ASN A 242 12.42 -1.06 18.30
C ASN A 242 12.50 0.47 18.51
N LEU A 243 13.35 0.94 19.43
CA LEU A 243 13.63 2.36 19.61
C LEU A 243 14.22 3.01 18.34
N ALA A 244 15.09 2.28 17.63
CA ALA A 244 15.59 2.72 16.34
C ALA A 244 14.48 2.92 15.31
N ILE A 245 13.61 1.91 15.17
CA ILE A 245 12.46 1.98 14.26
C ILE A 245 11.53 3.11 14.65
N HIS A 246 11.22 3.34 15.93
CA HIS A 246 10.41 4.49 16.35
C HIS A 246 10.99 5.85 15.91
N TYR A 247 12.30 6.03 15.99
CA TYR A 247 12.95 7.25 15.48
C TYR A 247 12.92 7.34 13.94
N VAL A 248 13.10 6.22 13.22
CA VAL A 248 12.95 6.16 11.75
C VAL A 248 11.50 6.41 11.31
N SER A 249 10.51 5.97 12.08
CA SER A 249 9.09 6.28 11.84
C SER A 249 8.80 7.77 12.04
N LEU A 250 9.40 8.40 13.06
CA LEU A 250 9.33 9.85 13.26
C LEU A 250 9.96 10.61 12.07
N ALA A 251 11.11 10.14 11.57
CA ALA A 251 11.76 10.69 10.38
C ALA A 251 10.88 10.54 9.13
N SER A 252 10.32 9.34 8.93
CA SER A 252 9.44 9.02 7.80
C SER A 252 8.19 9.90 7.80
N LEU A 253 7.54 10.07 8.95
CA LEU A 253 6.38 10.96 9.10
C LEU A 253 6.74 12.43 8.84
N ALA A 254 7.89 12.90 9.35
CA ALA A 254 8.34 14.26 9.12
C ALA A 254 8.60 14.52 7.62
N TYR A 255 9.32 13.60 6.97
CA TYR A 255 9.61 13.64 5.53
C TYR A 255 8.32 13.67 4.69
N ASP A 256 7.45 12.68 4.89
CA ASP A 256 6.17 12.52 4.21
C ASP A 256 5.31 13.80 4.33
N LEU A 257 5.15 14.35 5.53
CA LEU A 257 4.32 15.55 5.74
C LEU A 257 4.82 16.82 5.04
N ILE A 258 6.06 16.87 4.55
CA ILE A 258 6.58 17.98 3.71
C ILE A 258 6.75 17.62 2.23
N THR A 259 6.61 16.35 1.84
CA THR A 259 6.66 15.89 0.43
C THR A 259 5.31 15.48 -0.14
N ARG A 260 4.26 15.37 0.70
CA ARG A 260 2.86 15.16 0.29
C ARG A 260 2.29 16.26 -0.61
N TYR A 261 2.86 17.46 -0.60
CA TYR A 261 2.42 18.54 -1.48
C TYR A 261 3.34 18.65 -2.69
N VAL A 262 2.75 18.56 -3.87
CA VAL A 262 3.40 18.91 -5.15
C VAL A 262 2.78 20.22 -5.63
N SER A 263 3.61 21.20 -5.97
CA SER A 263 3.11 22.52 -6.38
C SER A 263 2.32 22.45 -7.68
N GLU A 264 1.26 23.26 -7.81
CA GLU A 264 0.53 23.36 -9.10
C GLU A 264 1.48 23.76 -10.24
N ASP A 265 2.46 24.63 -9.96
CA ASP A 265 3.50 25.02 -10.92
C ASP A 265 4.32 23.78 -11.39
N THR A 266 4.71 22.89 -10.47
CA THR A 266 5.40 21.63 -10.76
C THR A 266 4.52 20.64 -11.53
N ILE A 267 3.25 20.49 -11.14
CA ILE A 267 2.32 19.61 -11.84
C ILE A 267 2.15 20.11 -13.28
N ASN A 268 1.89 21.40 -13.46
CA ASN A 268 1.74 22.04 -14.78
C ASN A 268 3.02 21.93 -15.63
N GLU A 269 4.21 22.03 -15.03
CA GLU A 269 5.50 21.82 -15.71
C GLU A 269 5.61 20.39 -16.26
N ILE A 270 5.36 19.37 -15.44
CA ILE A 270 5.42 17.96 -15.84
C ILE A 270 4.36 17.65 -16.92
N GLU A 271 3.13 18.14 -16.75
CA GLU A 271 2.06 17.98 -17.75
C GLU A 271 2.39 18.69 -19.07
N ALA A 272 3.00 19.87 -19.02
CA ALA A 272 3.45 20.60 -20.21
C ALA A 272 4.57 19.85 -20.95
N ILE A 273 5.50 19.22 -20.23
CA ILE A 273 6.57 18.37 -20.80
C ILE A 273 5.96 17.18 -21.55
N VAL A 274 5.03 16.43 -20.91
CA VAL A 274 4.33 15.29 -21.54
C VAL A 274 3.54 15.75 -22.78
N LEU A 275 2.79 16.84 -22.66
CA LEU A 275 1.97 17.38 -23.75
C LEU A 275 2.82 17.89 -24.92
N ALA A 276 3.95 18.54 -24.65
CA ALA A 276 4.89 18.98 -25.68
C ALA A 276 5.51 17.78 -26.41
N LYS A 277 5.94 16.76 -25.68
CA LYS A 277 6.46 15.50 -26.24
C LYS A 277 5.40 14.80 -27.10
N ARG A 278 4.16 14.68 -26.62
CA ARG A 278 3.04 14.10 -27.38
C ARG A 278 2.76 14.85 -28.68
N ARG A 279 2.80 16.18 -28.66
CA ARG A 279 2.62 17.06 -29.83
C ARG A 279 3.79 17.02 -30.82
N GLY A 280 4.97 16.56 -30.39
CA GLY A 280 6.15 16.40 -31.25
C GLY A 280 6.04 15.27 -32.29
N TYR A 281 5.15 14.29 -32.08
CA TYR A 281 4.99 13.16 -33.00
C TYR A 281 4.19 13.52 -34.25
N ARG A 282 4.81 13.35 -35.42
CA ARG A 282 4.22 13.67 -36.73
C ARG A 282 3.22 12.64 -37.26
N SER A 283 3.07 11.49 -36.62
CA SER A 283 2.08 10.46 -36.97
C SER A 283 1.79 9.53 -35.79
N ALA A 284 0.62 8.89 -35.80
CA ALA A 284 0.24 7.89 -34.79
C ALA A 284 1.22 6.71 -34.74
N SER A 285 1.66 6.20 -35.89
CA SER A 285 2.64 5.10 -35.96
C SER A 285 4.02 5.48 -35.40
N ALA A 286 4.42 6.74 -35.52
CA ALA A 286 5.65 7.22 -34.90
C ALA A 286 5.52 7.37 -33.39
N PHE A 287 4.34 7.75 -32.89
CA PHE A 287 4.00 7.79 -31.47
C PHE A 287 3.97 6.39 -30.85
N TYR A 288 3.09 5.50 -31.31
CA TYR A 288 2.89 4.19 -30.66
C TYR A 288 4.17 3.36 -30.59
N ARG A 289 4.99 3.38 -31.64
CA ARG A 289 6.31 2.74 -31.64
C ARG A 289 7.22 3.22 -30.49
N ASP A 290 7.16 4.51 -30.13
CA ASP A 290 7.96 5.08 -29.04
C ASP A 290 7.28 4.88 -27.66
N PHE A 291 5.97 4.65 -27.66
CA PHE A 291 5.13 4.47 -26.48
C PHE A 291 5.14 3.03 -25.93
N GLU A 292 4.90 2.03 -26.78
CA GLU A 292 4.72 0.57 -26.50
C GLU A 292 5.78 -0.11 -25.60
N ASN A 293 6.94 0.50 -25.38
CA ASN A 293 8.00 -0.02 -24.51
C ASN A 293 8.61 1.10 -23.64
N GLY A 294 7.86 2.17 -23.35
CA GLY A 294 8.32 3.33 -22.57
C GLY A 294 9.52 4.08 -23.18
N ARG A 295 9.85 3.87 -24.46
CA ARG A 295 11.06 4.45 -25.09
C ARG A 295 11.05 5.98 -25.08
N TRP A 296 9.87 6.58 -25.19
CA TRP A 296 9.69 8.01 -25.10
C TRP A 296 10.21 8.60 -23.78
N LEU A 297 10.12 7.85 -22.66
CA LEU A 297 10.63 8.25 -21.33
C LEU A 297 12.14 8.54 -21.37
N GLN A 298 12.92 7.74 -22.11
CA GLN A 298 14.38 7.87 -22.23
C GLN A 298 14.82 9.17 -22.94
N SER A 299 13.88 9.92 -23.50
CA SER A 299 14.11 11.16 -24.25
C SER A 299 13.48 12.40 -23.59
N LEU A 300 12.95 12.26 -22.38
CA LEU A 300 12.44 13.36 -21.58
C LEU A 300 13.54 13.90 -20.66
N ASP A 301 13.58 15.21 -20.53
CA ASP A 301 14.24 15.88 -19.41
C ASP A 301 13.13 16.10 -18.36
N LEU A 302 13.14 15.28 -17.30
CA LEU A 302 12.11 15.29 -16.26
C LEU A 302 12.61 16.05 -15.03
N PRO A 303 11.79 16.86 -14.34
CA PRO A 303 12.23 17.56 -13.15
C PRO A 303 12.60 16.56 -12.04
N VAL A 304 13.72 16.82 -11.35
CA VAL A 304 14.31 15.93 -10.31
C VAL A 304 13.31 15.54 -9.20
N ASN A 305 12.29 16.38 -8.96
CA ASN A 305 11.24 16.08 -7.98
C ASN A 305 10.45 14.78 -8.29
N LEU A 306 10.35 14.34 -9.55
CA LEU A 306 9.68 13.09 -9.93
C LEU A 306 10.44 11.82 -9.44
N GLU A 307 11.71 11.95 -9.06
CA GLU A 307 12.47 10.86 -8.42
C GLU A 307 11.91 10.46 -7.05
N SER A 308 11.11 11.32 -6.38
CA SER A 308 10.53 11.01 -5.07
C SER A 308 9.18 10.27 -5.17
N SER A 309 9.04 9.22 -4.35
CA SER A 309 7.80 8.46 -4.13
C SER A 309 6.57 9.34 -3.97
N SER A 310 6.65 10.35 -3.09
CA SER A 310 5.50 11.14 -2.68
C SER A 310 4.97 11.94 -3.86
N VAL A 311 5.88 12.49 -4.67
CA VAL A 311 5.54 13.24 -5.89
C VAL A 311 4.85 12.31 -6.90
N ARG A 312 5.40 11.12 -7.16
CA ARG A 312 4.77 10.14 -8.06
C ARG A 312 3.41 9.66 -7.53
N LYS A 313 3.25 9.45 -6.22
CA LYS A 313 1.98 9.03 -5.60
C LYS A 313 0.90 10.12 -5.68
N VAL A 314 1.27 11.39 -5.51
CA VAL A 314 0.37 12.54 -5.71
C VAL A 314 -0.07 12.64 -7.18
N LEU A 315 0.89 12.60 -8.10
CA LEU A 315 0.63 12.67 -9.54
C LEU A 315 -0.22 11.49 -10.03
N LYS A 316 0.11 10.26 -9.60
CA LYS A 316 -0.70 9.05 -9.83
C LYS A 316 -2.15 9.30 -9.46
N LYS A 317 -2.42 9.75 -8.23
CA LYS A 317 -3.80 9.96 -7.80
C LYS A 317 -4.51 10.99 -8.68
N LYS A 318 -3.88 12.14 -8.92
CA LYS A 318 -4.46 13.19 -9.78
C LYS A 318 -4.80 12.63 -11.16
N TRP A 319 -3.86 11.95 -11.82
CA TRP A 319 -4.06 11.44 -13.18
C TRP A 319 -5.01 10.25 -13.27
N LEU A 320 -5.15 9.44 -12.21
CA LEU A 320 -6.21 8.42 -12.10
C LEU A 320 -7.61 9.02 -11.88
N ASP A 321 -7.70 10.12 -11.13
CA ASP A 321 -8.98 10.79 -10.85
C ASP A 321 -9.41 11.71 -12.01
N ASP A 322 -8.47 12.23 -12.80
CA ASP A 322 -8.70 13.01 -14.04
C ASP A 322 -8.85 12.12 -15.31
N ALA A 323 -8.71 10.81 -15.20
CA ALA A 323 -8.71 9.90 -16.36
C ALA A 323 -10.10 9.81 -17.03
N ASP A 324 -10.20 10.27 -18.28
CA ASP A 324 -11.42 10.22 -19.08
C ASP A 324 -11.14 9.71 -20.51
N PHE A 325 -11.37 8.41 -20.72
CA PHE A 325 -11.18 7.76 -22.01
C PHE A 325 -12.37 7.94 -22.98
N THR A 326 -13.34 8.82 -22.71
CA THR A 326 -14.44 9.11 -23.65
C THR A 326 -14.16 10.28 -24.60
N ARG A 327 -13.14 11.10 -24.31
CA ARG A 327 -12.97 12.43 -24.95
C ARG A 327 -12.33 12.38 -26.33
N SER A 328 -11.17 11.73 -26.44
CA SER A 328 -10.43 11.56 -27.69
C SER A 328 -9.25 10.60 -27.52
N TYR A 329 -8.81 9.97 -28.62
CA TYR A 329 -7.55 9.22 -28.65
C TYR A 329 -6.34 10.03 -28.16
N ASP A 330 -6.25 11.31 -28.50
CA ASP A 330 -5.10 12.14 -28.12
C ASP A 330 -5.05 12.39 -26.61
N HIS A 331 -6.20 12.72 -26.02
CA HIS A 331 -6.33 12.88 -24.56
C HIS A 331 -6.07 11.56 -23.83
N SER A 332 -6.64 10.45 -24.30
CA SER A 332 -6.42 9.11 -23.75
C SER A 332 -4.93 8.75 -23.74
N ASN A 333 -4.22 9.03 -24.84
CA ASN A 333 -2.78 8.79 -24.92
C ASN A 333 -1.97 9.71 -24.00
N VAL A 334 -2.37 10.97 -23.78
CA VAL A 334 -1.72 11.86 -22.79
C VAL A 334 -1.90 11.31 -21.37
N VAL A 335 -3.10 10.85 -21.01
CA VAL A 335 -3.37 10.24 -19.70
C VAL A 335 -2.53 8.98 -19.51
N LEU A 336 -2.41 8.11 -20.52
CA LEU A 336 -1.59 6.90 -20.41
C LEU A 336 -0.08 7.22 -20.34
N MET A 337 0.40 8.21 -21.10
CA MET A 337 1.78 8.73 -20.96
C MET A 337 2.05 9.30 -19.56
N GLN A 338 1.10 10.02 -18.98
CA GLN A 338 1.18 10.49 -17.60
C GLN A 338 1.27 9.30 -16.62
N LEU A 339 0.45 8.26 -16.81
CA LEU A 339 0.45 7.08 -15.94
C LEU A 339 1.74 6.25 -16.05
N GLU A 340 2.42 6.21 -17.21
CA GLU A 340 3.74 5.56 -17.32
C GLU A 340 4.83 6.24 -16.47
N LEU A 341 4.80 7.58 -16.32
CA LEU A 341 5.74 8.30 -15.45
C LEU A 341 5.64 7.91 -13.96
N VAL A 342 4.50 7.35 -13.56
CA VAL A 342 4.18 6.95 -12.18
C VAL A 342 3.85 5.46 -12.08
N ALA A 343 4.27 4.68 -13.08
CA ALA A 343 3.99 3.24 -13.16
C ALA A 343 4.51 2.45 -11.95
N THR A 344 5.61 2.89 -11.34
CA THR A 344 6.15 2.36 -10.08
C THR A 344 5.11 2.35 -8.95
N GLU A 345 4.20 3.33 -8.93
CA GLU A 345 3.22 3.56 -7.87
C GLU A 345 1.84 2.94 -8.16
N LEU A 346 1.59 2.49 -9.39
CA LEU A 346 0.33 1.86 -9.78
C LEU A 346 0.14 0.51 -9.07
N THR A 347 -1.07 0.25 -8.59
CA THR A 347 -1.50 -1.06 -8.06
C THR A 347 -2.29 -1.85 -9.10
N LYS A 348 -2.58 -3.13 -8.81
CA LYS A 348 -3.51 -3.95 -9.60
C LYS A 348 -4.89 -3.29 -9.70
N ASP A 349 -5.37 -2.76 -8.58
CA ASP A 349 -6.69 -2.15 -8.47
C ASP A 349 -6.77 -0.83 -9.23
N ASP A 350 -5.68 -0.03 -9.24
CA ASP A 350 -5.59 1.18 -10.07
C ASP A 350 -5.74 0.84 -11.56
N ILE A 351 -5.09 -0.24 -12.02
CA ILE A 351 -5.14 -0.70 -13.42
C ILE A 351 -6.51 -1.32 -13.74
N ASP A 352 -7.07 -2.13 -12.85
CA ASP A 352 -8.38 -2.73 -13.04
C ASP A 352 -9.51 -1.67 -13.04
N ARG A 353 -9.36 -0.57 -12.29
CA ARG A 353 -10.23 0.63 -12.34
C ARG A 353 -10.12 1.35 -13.69
N LEU A 354 -8.92 1.53 -14.23
CA LEU A 354 -8.73 2.15 -15.55
C LEU A 354 -9.41 1.35 -16.67
N LEU A 355 -9.41 0.02 -16.58
CA LEU A 355 -10.09 -0.88 -17.51
C LEU A 355 -11.62 -0.92 -17.36
N GLU A 356 -12.18 -0.33 -16.30
CA GLU A 356 -13.62 -0.18 -16.08
C GLU A 356 -14.17 1.18 -16.53
N LEU A 357 -13.30 2.14 -16.84
CA LEU A 357 -13.72 3.46 -17.32
C LEU A 357 -14.43 3.36 -18.68
N PRO A 358 -15.43 4.24 -18.94
CA PRO A 358 -16.04 4.34 -20.25
C PRO A 358 -15.01 4.85 -21.27
N THR A 359 -14.99 4.23 -22.45
CA THR A 359 -13.96 4.43 -23.48
C THR A 359 -14.53 4.87 -24.82
N VAL A 360 -15.85 5.00 -24.92
CA VAL A 360 -16.57 5.26 -26.16
C VAL A 360 -17.00 6.73 -26.21
N ASP A 361 -16.69 7.41 -27.31
CA ASP A 361 -17.10 8.80 -27.54
C ASP A 361 -18.60 8.93 -27.85
N SER A 362 -19.10 10.17 -27.97
CA SER A 362 -20.50 10.46 -28.33
C SER A 362 -20.91 10.00 -29.75
N TYR A 363 -19.97 9.48 -30.54
CA TYR A 363 -20.18 8.96 -31.89
C TYR A 363 -20.08 7.42 -31.97
N GLY A 364 -19.78 6.74 -30.85
CA GLY A 364 -19.64 5.29 -30.79
C GLY A 364 -18.23 4.74 -31.04
N ASN A 365 -17.19 5.59 -31.08
CA ASN A 365 -15.81 5.16 -31.32
C ASN A 365 -15.04 4.93 -30.00
N ASP A 366 -14.38 3.78 -29.89
CA ASP A 366 -13.48 3.42 -28.77
C ASP A 366 -12.16 4.23 -28.82
N GLN A 367 -11.90 5.09 -27.84
CA GLN A 367 -10.74 5.98 -27.82
C GLN A 367 -9.50 5.39 -27.14
N GLN A 368 -9.59 4.19 -26.54
CA GLN A 368 -8.53 3.62 -25.69
C GLN A 368 -7.35 2.99 -26.46
N ALA A 369 -7.04 3.43 -27.68
CA ALA A 369 -6.06 2.76 -28.55
C ALA A 369 -4.65 2.62 -27.94
N GLY A 370 -4.24 3.50 -27.01
CA GLY A 370 -3.00 3.36 -26.25
C GLY A 370 -3.04 2.34 -25.09
N MET A 371 -4.22 1.85 -24.67
CA MET A 371 -4.35 1.02 -23.46
C MET A 371 -3.59 -0.31 -23.58
N LEU A 372 -3.62 -0.97 -24.74
CA LEU A 372 -2.85 -2.20 -24.94
C LEU A 372 -1.33 -1.94 -24.87
N PRO A 373 -0.74 -1.01 -25.66
CA PRO A 373 0.66 -0.59 -25.51
C PRO A 373 1.09 -0.21 -24.09
N PHE A 374 0.21 0.48 -23.34
CA PHE A 374 0.44 0.82 -21.94
C PHE A 374 0.53 -0.43 -21.06
N LEU A 375 -0.41 -1.37 -21.18
CA LEU A 375 -0.37 -2.61 -20.40
C LEU A 375 0.80 -3.52 -20.80
N GLU A 376 1.22 -3.51 -22.07
CA GLU A 376 2.42 -4.23 -22.54
C GLU A 376 3.69 -3.67 -21.89
N TYR A 377 3.81 -2.34 -21.79
CA TYR A 377 4.86 -1.69 -21.01
C TYR A 377 4.81 -2.07 -19.51
N ILE A 378 3.63 -2.05 -18.89
CA ILE A 378 3.47 -2.47 -17.49
C ILE A 378 3.85 -3.95 -17.30
N GLU A 379 3.43 -4.87 -18.18
CA GLU A 379 3.80 -6.29 -18.09
C GLU A 379 5.31 -6.49 -18.20
N GLN A 380 5.96 -5.77 -19.11
CA GLN A 380 7.40 -5.87 -19.37
C GLN A 380 8.25 -5.32 -18.21
N GLN A 381 7.88 -4.18 -17.64
CA GLN A 381 8.68 -3.49 -16.62
C GLN A 381 8.26 -3.83 -15.18
N TYR A 382 7.00 -4.21 -14.95
CA TYR A 382 6.40 -4.41 -13.63
C TYR A 382 5.51 -5.66 -13.62
N THR A 383 6.12 -6.83 -13.84
CA THR A 383 5.46 -8.14 -14.04
C THR A 383 4.41 -8.53 -12.97
N ASP A 384 4.52 -7.97 -11.78
CA ASP A 384 3.67 -8.21 -10.61
C ASP A 384 2.44 -7.29 -10.53
N LYS A 385 2.40 -6.17 -11.27
CA LYS A 385 1.33 -5.16 -11.19
C LYS A 385 0.04 -5.50 -11.96
N LEU A 386 0.08 -6.46 -12.88
CA LEU A 386 -1.11 -6.85 -13.65
C LEU A 386 -1.94 -7.92 -12.93
N SER A 387 -3.25 -7.69 -12.87
CA SER A 387 -4.24 -8.67 -12.40
C SER A 387 -4.49 -9.77 -13.45
N ALA A 388 -5.18 -10.84 -13.06
CA ALA A 388 -5.66 -11.85 -14.01
C ALA A 388 -6.70 -11.27 -15.00
N LYS A 389 -7.47 -10.26 -14.58
CA LYS A 389 -8.44 -9.54 -15.40
C LYS A 389 -7.74 -8.73 -16.50
N ALA A 390 -6.71 -7.95 -16.14
CA ALA A 390 -5.92 -7.16 -17.08
C ALA A 390 -5.20 -8.05 -18.12
N LYS A 391 -4.55 -9.15 -17.68
CA LYS A 391 -3.89 -10.09 -18.61
C LYS A 391 -4.86 -10.74 -19.60
N ARG A 392 -6.06 -11.09 -19.15
CA ARG A 392 -7.12 -11.59 -20.03
C ARG A 392 -7.59 -10.53 -21.03
N TRP A 393 -7.79 -9.29 -20.58
CA TRP A 393 -8.15 -8.17 -21.45
C TRP A 393 -7.13 -7.96 -22.58
N MET A 394 -5.82 -8.07 -22.27
CA MET A 394 -4.76 -7.98 -23.28
C MET A 394 -4.84 -9.11 -24.31
N GLN A 395 -5.00 -10.36 -23.85
CA GLN A 395 -5.14 -11.53 -24.73
C GLN A 395 -6.32 -11.37 -25.72
N GLU A 396 -7.49 -10.97 -25.22
CA GLU A 396 -8.69 -10.76 -26.03
C GLU A 396 -8.57 -9.61 -27.06
N ARG A 397 -7.54 -8.76 -26.96
CA ARG A 397 -7.21 -7.69 -27.92
C ARG A 397 -6.00 -8.01 -28.82
N ALA A 398 -5.03 -8.80 -28.36
CA ALA A 398 -3.90 -9.26 -29.18
C ALA A 398 -4.32 -10.26 -30.28
N GLU A 399 -5.49 -10.90 -30.12
CA GLU A 399 -6.09 -11.81 -31.10
C GLU A 399 -6.97 -11.12 -32.17
N ARG A 400 -7.02 -9.78 -32.20
CA ARG A 400 -7.89 -8.97 -33.11
C ARG A 400 -7.11 -8.12 -34.10
#